data_AF-A0A946SYP8-F1
#
_entry.id   AF-A0A946SYP8-F1
#
_cell.length_a   1.000
_cell.length_b   1.000
_cell.length_c   1.000
_cell.angle_alpha   90.00
_cell.angle_beta   90.00
_cell.angle_gamma   90.00
#
_symmetry.space_group_name_H-M   'P 1'
#
loop_
_entity.id
_entity.type
_entity.pdbx_description
1 polymer ?
#
loop_
_entity_poly.entity_id
_entity_poly.type
_entity_poly.pdbx_seq_one_letter_code
_entity_poly.pdbx_strand_id
1 'polypeptide(L)'
;MKIAIIGTGISGLTSAYLLSKEHSVHVYEAKDYIGGHVYTLPVHLNGTSYEIDTGFIVFNDRTYPNFNKLLNQINVLSQPTSMSFSVKCETTGLEYNGTSINGLFAQRLNLLKPSFLLMVKDILRFNRDAKIFLNDSVEEITFGEFLKRGGYSNSLKNNYALPMASAIWS
;
A
#
# COMPACT_ATOMS: atom_id res chain seq x y z
N MET A 1 28.31 12.76 21.20
CA MET A 1 29.16 12.42 20.02
C MET A 1 28.79 13.33 18.85
N LYS A 2 29.60 13.40 17.78
CA LYS A 2 29.22 14.01 16.50
C LYS A 2 28.79 12.90 15.54
N ILE A 3 27.57 12.95 15.02
CA ILE A 3 26.97 11.89 14.20
C ILE A 3 26.57 12.48 12.85
N ALA A 4 26.95 11.81 11.76
CA ALA A 4 26.49 12.15 10.42
C ALA A 4 25.40 11.17 9.98
N ILE A 5 24.29 11.69 9.44
CA ILE A 5 23.21 10.91 8.83
C ILE A 5 23.16 11.26 7.35
N ILE A 6 23.22 10.23 6.49
CA ILE A 6 23.20 10.39 5.03
C ILE A 6 21.83 9.97 4.53
N GLY A 7 21.08 10.93 3.99
CA GLY A 7 19.71 10.80 3.50
C GLY A 7 18.66 11.32 4.48
N THR A 8 17.67 12.04 3.93
CA THR A 8 16.52 12.61 4.65
C THR A 8 15.22 11.87 4.35
N GLY A 9 15.30 10.60 3.96
CA GLY A 9 14.14 9.72 3.99
C GLY A 9 13.57 9.60 5.42
N ILE A 10 12.38 9.03 5.56
CA ILE A 10 11.71 8.92 6.87
C ILE A 10 12.57 8.26 7.95
N SER A 11 13.38 7.26 7.58
CA SER A 11 14.33 6.62 8.48
C SER A 11 15.41 7.58 8.96
N GLY A 12 16.07 8.31 8.03
CA GLY A 12 17.11 9.29 8.34
C GLY A 12 16.61 10.43 9.21
N LEU A 13 15.44 11.00 8.88
CA LEU A 13 14.82 12.06 9.68
C LEU A 13 14.40 11.56 11.07
N THR A 14 13.86 10.35 11.18
CA THR A 14 13.51 9.75 12.48
C THR A 14 14.76 9.52 13.32
N SER A 15 15.81 8.96 12.73
CA SER A 15 17.10 8.78 13.41
C SER A 15 17.69 10.11 13.86
N ALA A 16 17.65 11.14 13.01
CA ALA A 16 18.13 12.48 13.33
C ALA A 16 17.37 13.07 14.51
N TYR A 17 16.04 13.02 14.46
CA TYR A 17 15.16 13.54 15.51
C TYR A 17 15.39 12.87 16.88
N LEU A 18 15.62 11.56 16.89
CA LEU A 18 15.87 10.84 18.14
C LEU A 18 17.27 11.08 18.69
N LEU A 19 18.30 11.02 17.84
CA LEU A 19 19.70 11.17 18.24
C LEU A 19 20.07 12.62 18.59
N SER A 20 19.42 13.61 17.98
CA SER A 20 19.70 15.02 18.24
C SER A 20 19.38 15.46 19.66
N LYS A 21 18.63 14.64 20.43
CA LYS A 21 18.32 14.91 21.84
C LYS A 21 19.54 14.81 22.75
N GLU A 22 20.54 14.00 22.37
CA GLU A 22 21.71 13.70 23.21
C GLU A 22 23.04 13.91 22.46
N HIS A 23 22.99 14.12 21.15
CA HIS A 23 24.18 14.17 20.29
C HIS A 23 24.12 15.34 19.29
N SER A 24 25.29 15.77 18.83
CA SER A 24 25.40 16.72 17.73
C SER A 24 25.23 15.95 16.41
N VAL A 25 24.14 16.21 15.69
CA VAL A 25 23.78 15.50 14.46
C VAL A 25 23.92 16.44 13.26
N HIS A 26 24.57 15.96 12.21
CA HIS A 26 24.57 16.58 10.88
C HIS A 26 23.87 15.66 9.88
N VAL A 27 22.92 16.20 9.13
CA VAL A 27 22.16 15.45 8.13
C VAL A 27 22.56 15.95 6.74
N TYR A 28 22.82 15.02 5.83
CA TYR A 28 23.20 15.30 4.45
C TYR A 28 22.15 14.72 3.52
N GLU A 29 21.66 15.52 2.58
CA GLU A 29 20.71 15.11 1.55
C GLU A 29 21.31 15.39 0.17
N ALA A 30 21.10 14.48 -0.77
CA ALA A 30 21.57 14.64 -2.14
C ALA A 30 20.63 15.54 -2.96
N LYS A 31 19.34 15.57 -2.60
CA LYS A 31 18.31 16.39 -3.25
C LYS A 31 18.19 17.77 -2.62
N ASP A 32 17.45 18.66 -3.30
CA ASP A 32 17.11 20.01 -2.83
C ASP A 32 15.85 20.03 -1.92
N TYR A 33 15.33 18.87 -1.55
CA TYR A 33 14.19 18.70 -0.66
C TYR A 33 14.39 17.54 0.31
N ILE A 34 13.66 17.58 1.43
CA ILE A 34 13.70 16.54 2.47
C ILE A 34 12.52 15.56 2.34
N GLY A 35 12.68 14.33 2.85
CA GLY A 35 11.59 13.34 2.96
C GLY A 35 11.75 12.12 2.04
N GLY A 36 12.57 12.22 0.99
CA GLY A 36 12.85 11.11 0.07
C GLY A 36 11.62 10.70 -0.74
N HIS A 37 11.06 9.52 -0.45
CA HIS A 37 9.81 9.03 -1.05
C HIS A 37 8.55 9.63 -0.41
N VAL A 38 8.67 10.26 0.76
CA VAL A 38 7.60 11.06 1.35
C VAL A 38 7.76 12.47 0.79
N TYR A 39 6.94 12.81 -0.19
CA TYR A 39 7.06 14.07 -0.92
C TYR A 39 5.69 14.62 -1.25
N THR A 40 5.47 15.87 -0.84
CA THR A 40 4.24 16.63 -1.02
C THR A 40 4.52 17.77 -1.99
N LEU A 41 3.74 17.84 -3.06
CA LEU A 41 3.90 18.82 -4.12
C LEU A 41 2.77 19.84 -4.09
N PRO A 42 3.08 21.15 -4.15
CA PRO A 42 2.05 22.16 -4.34
C PRO A 42 1.52 22.11 -5.77
N VAL A 43 0.20 22.04 -5.91
CA VAL A 43 -0.51 22.03 -7.20
C VAL A 43 -1.53 23.17 -7.21
N HIS A 44 -1.47 24.03 -8.22
CA HIS A 44 -2.44 25.11 -8.42
C HIS A 44 -3.45 24.72 -9.50
N LEU A 45 -4.73 24.67 -9.14
CA LEU A 45 -5.82 24.33 -10.05
C LEU A 45 -7.04 25.20 -9.77
N ASN A 46 -7.58 25.85 -10.81
CA ASN A 46 -8.80 26.67 -10.75
C ASN A 46 -8.77 27.76 -9.64
N GLY A 47 -7.59 28.37 -9.42
CA GLY A 47 -7.41 29.40 -8.38
C GLY A 47 -7.22 28.86 -6.96
N THR A 48 -7.18 27.53 -6.78
CA THR A 48 -6.98 26.87 -5.49
C THR A 48 -5.61 26.17 -5.47
N SER A 49 -4.92 26.26 -4.34
CA SER A 49 -3.67 25.53 -4.08
C SER A 49 -3.95 24.25 -3.31
N TYR A 50 -3.31 23.16 -3.71
CA TYR A 50 -3.41 21.84 -3.10
C TYR A 50 -2.02 21.32 -2.75
N GLU A 51 -1.91 20.59 -1.65
CA GLU A 51 -0.70 19.87 -1.27
C GLU A 51 -0.93 18.38 -1.59
N ILE A 52 -0.24 17.87 -2.61
CA ILE A 52 -0.47 16.53 -3.16
C ILE A 52 0.70 15.61 -2.79
N ASP A 53 0.42 14.59 -1.98
CA ASP A 53 1.40 13.55 -1.67
C ASP A 53 1.56 12.60 -2.87
N THR A 54 2.79 12.38 -3.33
CA THR A 54 3.06 11.58 -4.55
C THR A 54 3.71 10.22 -4.30
N GLY A 55 4.06 9.91 -3.06
CA GLY A 55 4.68 8.64 -2.70
C GLY A 55 3.96 7.97 -1.55
N PHE A 56 4.49 8.14 -0.34
CA PHE A 56 3.81 7.63 0.85
C PHE A 56 2.64 8.54 1.25
N ILE A 57 1.41 8.09 0.99
CA ILE A 57 0.20 8.91 1.17
C ILE A 57 -0.71 8.44 2.32
N VAL A 58 -0.51 7.23 2.83
CA VAL A 58 -1.43 6.61 3.80
C VAL A 58 -0.70 5.69 4.77
N PHE A 59 -1.18 5.67 6.01
CA PHE A 59 -0.76 4.75 7.06
C PHE A 59 -1.97 4.25 7.85
N ASN A 60 -1.78 3.27 8.72
CA ASN A 60 -2.83 2.79 9.63
C ASN A 60 -2.28 2.44 11.02
N ASP A 61 -3.18 2.35 11.99
CA ASP A 61 -2.91 2.03 13.39
C ASP A 61 -2.34 0.62 13.59
N ARG A 62 -2.79 -0.36 12.80
CA ARG A 62 -2.40 -1.77 12.95
C ARG A 62 -0.96 -2.05 12.53
N THR A 63 -0.52 -1.48 11.41
CA THR A 63 0.76 -1.83 10.77
C THR A 63 1.87 -0.79 11.02
N TYR A 64 1.53 0.40 11.51
CA TYR A 64 2.49 1.49 11.76
C TYR A 64 2.50 2.00 13.21
N PRO A 65 2.62 1.14 14.24
CA PRO A 65 2.56 1.59 15.64
C PRO A 65 3.67 2.58 16.01
N ASN A 66 4.88 2.41 15.47
CA ASN A 66 6.00 3.33 15.74
C ASN A 66 5.85 4.67 15.02
N PHE A 67 5.31 4.66 13.80
CA PHE A 67 5.06 5.90 13.06
C PHE A 67 3.97 6.73 13.75
N ASN A 68 2.89 6.10 14.22
CA ASN A 68 1.86 6.76 15.03
C ASN A 68 2.45 7.44 16.28
N LYS A 69 3.34 6.74 17.00
CA LYS A 69 4.05 7.33 18.14
C LYS A 69 4.90 8.54 17.73
N LEU A 70 5.62 8.45 16.62
CA LEU A 70 6.42 9.55 16.10
C LEU A 70 5.54 10.76 15.78
N LEU A 71 4.48 10.59 15.00
CA LEU A 71 3.55 11.68 14.63
C LEU A 71 2.96 12.35 15.88
N ASN A 72 2.56 11.57 16.89
CA ASN A 72 2.07 12.10 18.16
C ASN A 72 3.15 12.90 18.91
N GLN A 73 4.41 12.45 18.92
CA GLN A 73 5.51 13.17 19.57
C GLN A 73 5.80 14.53 18.92
N ILE A 74 5.58 14.65 17.60
CA ILE A 74 5.80 15.88 16.85
C ILE A 74 4.49 16.67 16.60
N ASN A 75 3.39 16.25 17.22
CA ASN A 75 2.05 16.86 17.11
C ASN A 75 1.52 16.99 15.68
N VAL A 76 1.80 16.00 14.83
CA VAL A 76 1.24 15.94 13.46
C VAL A 76 -0.10 15.21 13.49
N LEU A 77 -1.14 15.89 13.01
CA LEU A 77 -2.49 15.35 12.89
C LEU A 77 -2.61 14.43 11.67
N SER A 78 -3.54 13.47 11.77
CA SER A 78 -3.92 12.61 10.66
C SER A 78 -5.39 12.83 10.30
N GLN A 79 -5.71 12.53 9.04
CA GLN A 79 -7.07 12.59 8.54
C GLN A 79 -7.57 11.17 8.23
N PRO A 80 -8.76 10.78 8.71
CA PRO A 80 -9.39 9.54 8.29
C PRO A 80 -9.61 9.52 6.78
N THR A 81 -9.22 8.42 6.15
CA THR A 81 -9.44 8.17 4.72
C THR A 81 -9.82 6.72 4.50
N SER A 82 -10.54 6.44 3.42
CA SER A 82 -10.88 5.08 3.00
C SER A 82 -10.10 4.71 1.74
N MET A 83 -9.37 3.59 1.82
CA MET A 83 -8.72 3.00 0.65
C MET A 83 -9.66 2.00 0.01
N SER A 84 -9.93 2.17 -1.27
CA SER A 84 -10.72 1.24 -2.06
C SER A 84 -9.89 0.68 -3.22
N PHE A 85 -10.26 -0.50 -3.70
CA PHE A 85 -9.61 -1.14 -4.82
C PHE A 85 -10.63 -1.46 -5.90
N SER A 86 -10.33 -1.05 -7.13
CA SER A 86 -11.15 -1.31 -8.30
C SER A 86 -10.24 -1.72 -9.45
N VAL A 87 -10.73 -2.64 -10.28
CA VAL A 87 -10.04 -3.09 -11.49
C VAL A 87 -10.87 -2.69 -12.68
N LYS A 88 -10.21 -2.09 -13.67
CA LYS A 88 -10.69 -1.94 -15.04
C LYS A 88 -9.63 -2.50 -15.98
N CYS A 89 -9.98 -3.58 -16.69
CA CYS A 89 -9.09 -4.21 -17.66
C CYS A 89 -9.59 -3.89 -19.06
N GLU A 90 -8.91 -3.00 -19.77
CA GLU A 90 -9.32 -2.59 -21.12
C GLU A 90 -9.25 -3.74 -22.13
N THR A 91 -8.28 -4.64 -21.99
CA THR A 91 -8.11 -5.80 -22.88
C THR A 91 -9.27 -6.80 -22.80
N THR A 92 -9.82 -7.02 -21.61
CA THR A 92 -10.90 -8.00 -21.40
C THR A 92 -12.27 -7.36 -21.21
N GLY A 93 -12.32 -6.04 -21.06
CA GLY A 93 -13.50 -5.28 -20.65
C GLY A 93 -13.96 -5.56 -19.21
N LEU A 94 -13.18 -6.28 -18.38
CA LEU A 94 -13.58 -6.62 -17.02
C LEU A 94 -13.52 -5.40 -16.10
N GLU A 95 -14.61 -5.15 -15.38
CA GLU A 95 -14.69 -4.12 -14.34
C GLU A 95 -15.32 -4.66 -13.06
N TYR A 96 -14.69 -4.38 -11.92
CA TYR A 96 -15.26 -4.64 -10.59
C TYR A 96 -14.60 -3.79 -9.51
N ASN A 97 -15.30 -3.63 -8.39
CA ASN A 97 -14.82 -2.95 -7.18
C ASN A 97 -14.99 -3.85 -5.95
N GLY A 98 -14.01 -3.85 -5.05
CA GLY A 98 -14.01 -4.71 -3.85
C GLY A 98 -14.79 -4.18 -2.65
N THR A 99 -15.36 -2.96 -2.72
CA THR A 99 -15.92 -2.25 -1.55
C THR A 99 -17.36 -2.64 -1.23
N SER A 100 -18.13 -3.14 -2.19
CA SER A 100 -19.52 -3.57 -1.96
C SER A 100 -19.94 -4.67 -2.93
N ILE A 101 -21.03 -5.38 -2.64
CA ILE A 101 -21.61 -6.38 -3.57
C ILE A 101 -22.02 -5.72 -4.89
N ASN A 102 -22.61 -4.53 -4.83
CA ASN A 102 -23.01 -3.78 -6.02
C ASN A 102 -21.81 -3.33 -6.86
N GLY A 103 -20.69 -2.99 -6.22
CA GLY A 103 -19.43 -2.67 -6.88
C GLY A 103 -18.74 -3.92 -7.46
N LEU A 104 -18.80 -5.05 -6.73
CA LEU A 104 -18.24 -6.32 -7.19
C LEU A 104 -18.95 -6.80 -8.46
N PHE A 105 -20.28 -6.64 -8.51
CA PHE A 105 -21.09 -6.96 -9.67
C PHE A 105 -21.46 -5.73 -10.50
N ALA A 106 -20.62 -4.68 -10.54
CA ALA A 106 -20.86 -3.48 -11.35
C ALA A 106 -21.30 -3.85 -12.78
N GLN A 107 -20.67 -4.88 -13.34
CA GLN A 107 -21.16 -5.59 -14.53
C GLN A 107 -22.08 -6.76 -14.12
N ARG A 108 -23.39 -6.58 -14.26
CA ARG A 108 -24.41 -7.56 -13.79
C ARG A 108 -24.27 -8.93 -14.46
N LEU A 109 -23.78 -8.99 -15.70
CA LEU A 109 -23.52 -10.25 -16.41
C LEU A 109 -22.49 -11.14 -15.69
N ASN A 110 -21.65 -10.58 -14.82
CA ASN A 110 -20.69 -11.35 -14.03
C ASN A 110 -21.36 -12.29 -13.02
N LEU A 111 -22.64 -12.08 -12.68
CA LEU A 111 -23.43 -13.03 -11.88
C LEU A 111 -23.62 -14.38 -12.59
N LEU A 112 -23.57 -14.39 -13.91
CA LEU A 112 -23.73 -15.59 -14.74
C LEU A 112 -22.40 -16.08 -15.31
N LYS A 113 -21.28 -15.40 -15.02
CA LYS A 113 -19.96 -15.71 -15.59
C LYS A 113 -19.19 -16.66 -14.66
N PRO A 114 -19.04 -17.95 -15.00
CA PRO A 114 -18.45 -18.93 -14.08
C PRO A 114 -17.02 -18.59 -13.67
N SER A 115 -16.22 -18.02 -14.58
CA SER A 115 -14.85 -17.59 -14.27
C SER A 115 -14.79 -16.44 -13.27
N PHE A 116 -15.76 -15.53 -13.28
CA PHE A 116 -15.85 -14.44 -12.31
C PHE A 116 -16.27 -14.96 -10.93
N LEU A 117 -17.28 -15.83 -10.87
CA LEU A 117 -17.71 -16.44 -9.61
C LEU A 117 -16.59 -17.30 -9.00
N LEU A 118 -15.85 -18.03 -9.84
CA LEU A 118 -14.67 -18.79 -9.41
C LEU A 118 -13.58 -17.87 -8.86
N MET A 119 -13.33 -16.73 -9.51
CA MET A 119 -12.40 -15.71 -9.01
C MET A 119 -12.82 -15.22 -7.63
N VAL A 120 -14.10 -14.85 -7.43
CA VAL A 120 -14.60 -14.39 -6.13
C VAL A 120 -14.42 -15.45 -5.05
N LYS A 121 -14.75 -16.71 -5.35
CA LYS A 121 -14.50 -17.84 -4.45
C LYS A 121 -13.01 -17.98 -4.11
N ASP A 122 -12.15 -17.88 -5.11
CA ASP A 122 -10.71 -17.96 -4.94
C ASP A 122 -10.13 -16.79 -4.15
N ILE A 123 -10.70 -15.58 -4.23
CA ILE A 123 -10.29 -14.40 -3.43
C ILE A 123 -10.53 -14.70 -1.95
N LEU A 124 -11.71 -15.22 -1.60
CA LEU A 124 -12.04 -15.57 -0.22
C LEU A 124 -11.12 -16.67 0.30
N ARG A 125 -10.88 -17.71 -0.53
CA ARG A 125 -9.96 -18.80 -0.21
C ARG A 125 -8.54 -18.27 -0.01
N PHE A 126 -8.04 -17.44 -0.92
CA PHE A 126 -6.72 -16.84 -0.89
C PHE A 126 -6.50 -16.05 0.41
N ASN A 127 -7.44 -15.19 0.79
CA ASN A 127 -7.31 -14.37 2.00
C ASN A 127 -7.28 -15.22 3.28
N ARG A 128 -7.99 -16.35 3.31
CA ARG A 128 -7.95 -17.29 4.44
C ARG A 128 -6.61 -18.03 4.47
N ASP A 129 -6.24 -18.65 3.35
CA ASP A 129 -5.07 -19.51 3.26
C ASP A 129 -3.78 -18.69 3.45
N ALA A 130 -3.74 -17.43 2.98
CA ALA A 130 -2.60 -16.53 3.19
C ALA A 130 -2.41 -16.17 4.68
N LYS A 131 -3.50 -15.95 5.43
CA LYS A 131 -3.42 -15.69 6.87
C LYS A 131 -2.89 -16.90 7.64
N ILE A 132 -3.33 -18.10 7.28
CA ILE A 132 -2.84 -19.36 7.86
C ILE A 132 -1.35 -19.51 7.56
N PHE A 133 -0.95 -19.33 6.30
CA PHE A 133 0.44 -19.44 5.89
C PHE A 133 1.36 -18.46 6.65
N LEU A 134 0.94 -17.19 6.81
CA LEU A 134 1.73 -16.18 7.52
C LEU A 134 1.87 -16.42 9.03
N ASN A 135 0.93 -17.14 9.64
CA ASN A 135 0.96 -17.43 11.08
C ASN A 135 1.69 -18.74 11.40
N ASP A 136 1.52 -19.75 10.55
CA ASP A 136 1.88 -21.13 10.88
C ASP A 136 3.13 -21.62 10.12
N SER A 137 3.59 -20.89 9.10
CA SER A 137 4.75 -21.26 8.27
C SER A 137 5.94 -20.35 8.50
N VAL A 138 7.13 -20.94 8.51
CA VAL A 138 8.42 -20.24 8.42
C VAL A 138 9.03 -20.33 7.01
N GLU A 139 8.30 -20.93 6.06
CA GLU A 139 8.79 -21.14 4.70
C GLU A 139 8.78 -19.82 3.91
N GLU A 140 9.90 -19.51 3.27
CA GLU A 140 10.01 -18.40 2.33
C GLU A 140 9.78 -18.92 0.90
N ILE A 141 8.61 -18.61 0.34
CA ILE A 141 8.27 -18.94 -1.04
C ILE A 141 7.88 -17.68 -1.79
N THR A 142 8.06 -17.70 -3.11
CA THR A 142 7.60 -16.60 -3.94
C THR A 142 6.07 -16.53 -3.95
N PHE A 143 5.53 -15.32 -4.17
CA PHE A 143 4.09 -15.15 -4.30
C PHE A 143 3.50 -16.02 -5.42
N GLY A 144 4.22 -16.18 -6.53
CA GLY A 144 3.82 -17.05 -7.63
C GLY A 144 3.76 -18.54 -7.24
N GLU A 145 4.70 -19.02 -6.45
CA GLU A 145 4.70 -20.39 -5.93
C GLU A 145 3.55 -20.63 -4.97
N PHE A 146 3.27 -19.68 -4.06
CA PHE A 146 2.10 -19.76 -3.19
C PHE A 146 0.81 -19.91 -4.01
N LEU A 147 0.66 -19.10 -5.06
CA LEU A 147 -0.52 -19.18 -5.95
C LEU A 147 -0.57 -20.47 -6.76
N LYS A 148 0.58 -21.06 -7.10
CA LYS A 148 0.66 -22.34 -7.82
C LYS A 148 0.29 -23.50 -6.89
N ARG A 149 0.87 -23.56 -5.70
CA ARG A 149 0.64 -24.62 -4.70
C ARG A 149 -0.82 -24.64 -4.23
N GLY A 150 -1.42 -23.47 -4.01
CA GLY A 150 -2.84 -23.36 -3.64
C GLY A 150 -3.81 -23.68 -4.77
N GLY A 151 -3.34 -23.95 -6.00
CA GLY A 151 -4.20 -24.32 -7.13
C GLY A 151 -5.25 -23.25 -7.46
N TYR A 152 -4.89 -21.97 -7.39
CA TYR A 152 -5.83 -20.88 -7.70
C TYR A 152 -6.04 -20.72 -9.20
N SER A 153 -7.25 -20.32 -9.59
CA SER A 153 -7.63 -20.12 -10.98
C SER A 153 -6.81 -19.03 -11.66
N ASN A 154 -6.70 -19.12 -12.98
CA ASN A 154 -6.10 -18.05 -13.80
C ASN A 154 -6.89 -16.74 -13.67
N SER A 155 -8.19 -16.80 -13.39
CA SER A 155 -8.99 -15.60 -13.15
C SER A 155 -8.56 -14.88 -11.87
N LEU A 156 -8.30 -15.59 -10.76
CA LEU A 156 -7.70 -14.98 -9.57
C LEU A 156 -6.34 -14.35 -9.91
N LYS A 157 -5.45 -15.12 -10.54
CA LYS A 157 -4.06 -14.70 -10.79
C LYS A 157 -4.01 -13.42 -11.62
N ASN A 158 -4.73 -13.40 -12.74
CA ASN A 158 -4.62 -12.33 -13.73
C ASN A 158 -5.51 -11.12 -13.42
N ASN A 159 -6.67 -11.33 -12.78
CA ASN A 159 -7.66 -10.27 -12.61
C ASN A 159 -7.75 -9.74 -11.16
N TYR A 160 -7.08 -10.37 -10.21
CA TYR A 160 -7.05 -9.92 -8.81
C TYR A 160 -5.62 -9.85 -8.25
N ALA A 161 -4.90 -10.97 -8.24
CA ALA A 161 -3.61 -11.05 -7.56
C ALA A 161 -2.56 -10.14 -8.21
N LEU A 162 -2.41 -10.21 -9.54
CA LEU A 162 -1.47 -9.38 -10.27
C LEU A 162 -1.86 -7.88 -10.21
N PRO A 163 -3.11 -7.47 -10.50
CA PRO A 163 -3.51 -6.07 -10.34
C PRO A 163 -3.31 -5.50 -8.93
N MET A 164 -3.66 -6.27 -7.89
CA MET A 164 -3.45 -5.86 -6.50
C MET A 164 -1.96 -5.71 -6.19
N ALA A 165 -1.13 -6.67 -6.62
CA ALA A 165 0.31 -6.61 -6.43
C ALA A 165 0.91 -5.38 -7.13
N SER A 166 0.53 -5.14 -8.39
CA SER A 166 1.01 -3.99 -9.16
C SER A 166 0.58 -2.64 -8.56
N ALA A 167 -0.59 -2.57 -7.91
CA ALA A 167 -1.04 -1.36 -7.24
C ALA A 167 -0.28 -1.05 -5.93
N ILE A 168 0.30 -2.07 -5.29
CA ILE A 168 1.04 -1.92 -4.02
C ILE A 168 2.55 -1.74 -4.28
N TRP A 169 3.10 -2.43 -5.29
CA TRP A 169 4.53 -2.47 -5.59
C TRP A 169 4.85 -1.82 -6.94
N SER A 170 4.27 -0.65 -7.19
CA SER A 170 4.59 0.21 -8.35
C SER A 170 5.86 1.02 -8.13
#